data_AF-A0A2X4UMA7-F1
#
_entry.id   AF-A0A2X4UMA7-F1
#
_cell.length_a   1.000
_cell.length_b   1.000
_cell.length_c   1.000
_cell.angle_alpha   90.00
_cell.angle_beta   90.00
_cell.angle_gamma   90.00
#
_symmetry.space_group_name_H-M   'P 1'
#
loop_
_entity.id
_entity.type
_entity.pdbx_description
1 polymer ?
#
loop_
_entity_poly.entity_id
_entity_poly.type
_entity_poly.pdbx_seq_one_letter_code
_entity_poly.pdbx_strand_id
1 'polypeptide(L)'
;MAEYNAVLPAAWNALVNALCQEAPYLRTTLAPEIARFSQARLASGCLAAAFNTSLLAYNGCPLEFTVSSVKPQALSCTLDPFLPRYAEDRGIAAFYRHCQRITAAPPHANAEASFDAVNRMQRESAQPLRFGSWLGRKYAPDAVKFKVYSEVPDASAWPGGAADYPVAGCQQAGLSLLMVGYYPELPASPREYYFQWHSALITHADIAAVMAFFGCEGWLAALTPLLDSALKHTLSDEGFPPTTYGFSLAYNQNGALESFTLFTIAPGFFGDNQRVFPAVQALSAQSGHTLPLLQRAMSAQVPLQFNVVGFSVDMQGHHGISCTFSPQNTQFEVLPLRTAPPAVSDAHPNLTALLEQQCASGAFISHVRTPDGRWHRDENAFVTAQVLRTLKYTPQTAPYIEKALDFLIACETRPFHFSFWPTAAHPAWMANQSICADIDDTAIITELLYKFGRISLAQLRQTVAHMNAYQVRRVDPRLAAVQHQWAECQSFHTWMKDDNDIRQLDCCVNTNALILLNTLKAETGVVAPAYLRILQMLNRAVQWCGKHYDRLSTLTPYYAHPHEWRVALEYARQRGIPQLTPVIDALARWQRPADRLESPLYRRHDGRFLWTSACLNPFRSLAHTHRTEDSYEYLSQ
;
A
#
# COMPACT_ATOMS: atom_id res chain seq x y z
N MET A 1 30.67 -3.34 1.38
CA MET A 1 29.42 -2.76 0.84
C MET A 1 28.49 -3.91 0.51
N ALA A 2 27.25 -3.88 0.98
CA ALA A 2 26.24 -4.87 0.58
C ALA A 2 25.49 -4.37 -0.65
N GLU A 3 25.31 -5.23 -1.65
CA GLU A 3 24.45 -4.95 -2.81
C GLU A 3 23.04 -5.47 -2.53
N TYR A 4 22.06 -4.59 -2.59
CA TYR A 4 20.65 -4.92 -2.40
C TYR A 4 19.88 -4.68 -3.69
N ASN A 5 18.81 -5.44 -3.93
CA ASN A 5 17.90 -5.20 -5.03
C ASN A 5 16.80 -4.24 -4.59
N ALA A 6 16.51 -3.25 -5.43
CA ALA A 6 15.28 -2.48 -5.41
C ALA A 6 14.47 -2.78 -6.67
N VAL A 7 13.25 -2.23 -6.73
CA VAL A 7 12.35 -2.40 -7.86
C VAL A 7 11.75 -1.08 -8.30
N LEU A 8 11.56 -0.92 -9.60
CA LEU A 8 10.85 0.21 -10.22
C LEU A 8 9.76 -0.34 -11.14
N PRO A 9 8.52 0.19 -11.12
CA PRO A 9 7.51 -0.25 -12.06
C PRO A 9 7.95 0.03 -13.51
N ALA A 10 7.93 -0.98 -14.37
CA ALA A 10 8.44 -0.88 -15.75
C ALA A 10 7.71 0.20 -16.57
N ALA A 11 6.41 0.40 -16.28
CA ALA A 11 5.57 1.35 -16.98
C ALA A 11 5.91 2.83 -16.72
N TRP A 12 6.63 3.15 -15.64
CA TRP A 12 6.93 4.55 -15.28
C TRP A 12 7.85 5.20 -16.32
N ASN A 13 8.97 4.55 -16.64
CA ASN A 13 9.92 5.06 -17.62
C ASN A 13 9.29 5.09 -19.02
N ALA A 14 8.52 4.06 -19.38
CA ALA A 14 7.80 4.02 -20.65
C ALA A 14 6.83 5.20 -20.80
N LEU A 15 6.06 5.51 -19.74
CA LEU A 15 5.13 6.64 -19.74
C LEU A 15 5.86 7.98 -19.86
N VAL A 16 6.85 8.24 -19.01
CA VAL A 16 7.59 9.51 -19.04
C VAL A 16 8.26 9.71 -20.40
N ASN A 17 8.83 8.65 -20.98
CA ASN A 17 9.45 8.72 -22.31
C ASN A 17 8.42 9.03 -23.41
N ALA A 18 7.26 8.38 -23.39
CA ALA A 18 6.18 8.66 -24.34
C ALA A 18 5.70 10.12 -24.24
N LEU A 19 5.47 10.62 -23.02
CA LEU A 19 5.07 12.01 -22.80
C LEU A 19 6.15 13.00 -23.30
N CYS A 20 7.42 12.72 -23.02
CA CYS A 20 8.56 13.54 -23.49
C CYS A 20 8.79 13.51 -25.00
N GLN A 21 8.25 12.53 -25.72
CA GLN A 21 8.29 12.49 -27.18
C GLN A 21 7.24 13.42 -27.78
N GLU A 22 6.03 13.45 -27.20
CA GLU A 22 4.97 14.36 -27.65
C GLU A 22 5.24 15.81 -27.22
N ALA A 23 5.75 16.01 -26.01
CA ALA A 23 6.04 17.32 -25.44
C ALA A 23 7.51 17.40 -24.98
N PRO A 24 8.44 17.79 -25.86
CA PRO A 24 9.88 17.80 -25.55
C PRO A 24 10.29 18.64 -24.32
N TYR A 25 9.52 19.70 -24.00
CA TYR A 25 9.76 20.55 -22.82
C TYR A 25 9.66 19.79 -21.48
N LEU A 26 8.98 18.63 -21.47
CA LEU A 26 8.89 17.76 -20.30
C LEU A 26 10.23 17.09 -19.93
N ARG A 27 11.19 16.98 -20.87
CA ARG A 27 12.50 16.36 -20.63
C ARG A 27 13.35 17.11 -19.62
N THR A 28 13.25 18.44 -19.60
CA THR A 28 14.02 19.30 -18.69
C THR A 28 13.26 19.61 -17.40
N THR A 29 11.97 19.25 -17.32
CA THR A 29 11.09 19.58 -16.18
C THR A 29 10.57 18.32 -15.49
N LEU A 30 9.61 17.61 -16.09
CA LEU A 30 8.99 16.40 -15.55
C LEU A 30 9.99 15.27 -15.29
N ALA A 31 10.80 14.89 -16.30
CA ALA A 31 11.63 13.68 -16.19
C ALA A 31 12.62 13.72 -15.00
N PRO A 32 13.35 14.83 -14.74
CA PRO A 32 14.18 14.95 -13.54
C PRO A 32 13.40 14.89 -12.22
N GLU A 33 12.19 15.45 -12.17
CA GLU A 33 11.33 15.40 -10.97
C GLU A 33 10.87 13.96 -10.69
N ILE A 34 10.45 13.21 -11.70
CA ILE A 34 10.09 11.79 -11.56
C ILE A 34 11.29 10.93 -11.15
N ALA A 35 12.49 11.22 -11.67
CA ALA A 35 13.70 10.52 -11.26
C ALA A 35 14.00 10.72 -9.76
N ARG A 36 13.96 11.97 -9.28
CA ARG A 36 14.16 12.28 -7.85
C ARG A 36 13.07 11.69 -6.97
N PHE A 37 11.82 11.75 -7.42
CA PHE A 37 10.67 11.13 -6.76
C PHE A 37 10.83 9.61 -6.61
N SER A 38 11.32 8.93 -7.65
CA SER A 38 11.56 7.49 -7.67
C SER A 38 12.71 7.09 -6.73
N GLN A 39 13.75 7.92 -6.63
CA GLN A 39 14.93 7.62 -5.81
C GLN A 39 14.61 7.40 -4.33
N ALA A 40 13.70 8.21 -3.76
CA ALA A 40 13.29 8.04 -2.35
C ALA A 40 12.60 6.68 -2.11
N ARG A 41 11.84 6.20 -3.09
CA ARG A 41 11.15 4.89 -3.04
C ARG A 41 12.13 3.74 -3.20
N LEU A 42 13.06 3.85 -4.14
CA LEU A 42 14.13 2.87 -4.34
C LEU A 42 14.96 2.72 -3.06
N ALA A 43 15.33 3.84 -2.42
CA ALA A 43 16.09 3.84 -1.17
C ALA A 43 15.27 3.46 0.09
N SER A 44 13.96 3.29 -0.03
CA SER A 44 13.10 2.99 1.12
C SER A 44 13.26 1.56 1.63
N GLY A 45 13.61 0.62 0.74
CA GLY A 45 13.56 -0.82 1.02
C GLY A 45 12.14 -1.40 1.13
N CYS A 46 11.09 -0.67 0.73
CA CYS A 46 9.71 -1.15 0.76
C CYS A 46 9.31 -1.95 -0.50
N LEU A 47 10.17 -1.98 -1.53
CA LEU A 47 9.91 -2.64 -2.82
C LEU A 47 8.55 -2.25 -3.42
N ALA A 48 7.73 -3.20 -3.90
CA ALA A 48 6.43 -2.91 -4.50
C ALA A 48 5.48 -2.13 -3.60
N ALA A 49 5.57 -2.28 -2.27
CA ALA A 49 4.72 -1.52 -1.36
C ALA A 49 4.96 -0.01 -1.52
N ALA A 50 6.16 0.45 -1.89
CA ALA A 50 6.42 1.87 -2.14
C ALA A 50 5.64 2.45 -3.34
N PHE A 51 5.07 1.58 -4.18
CA PHE A 51 4.42 1.92 -5.44
C PHE A 51 2.94 1.52 -5.51
N ASN A 52 2.43 0.68 -4.59
CA ASN A 52 1.11 0.06 -4.71
C ASN A 52 0.17 0.36 -3.54
N THR A 53 0.46 1.38 -2.74
CA THR A 53 -0.25 1.67 -1.49
C THR A 53 -0.75 3.10 -1.39
N SER A 54 -0.48 3.97 -2.36
CA SER A 54 -0.95 5.36 -2.32
C SER A 54 -2.49 5.42 -2.44
N LEU A 55 -3.11 6.44 -1.86
CA LEU A 55 -4.52 6.76 -2.14
C LEU A 55 -4.69 7.64 -3.40
N LEU A 56 -3.59 8.06 -4.01
CA LEU A 56 -3.63 8.97 -5.15
C LEU A 56 -4.32 8.33 -6.36
N ALA A 57 -3.88 7.12 -6.72
CA ALA A 57 -4.42 6.39 -7.87
C ALA A 57 -5.17 5.14 -7.45
N TYR A 58 -6.13 4.72 -8.28
CA TYR A 58 -6.98 3.55 -8.00
C TYR A 58 -6.20 2.25 -7.83
N ASN A 59 -5.09 2.08 -8.56
CA ASN A 59 -4.20 0.91 -8.45
C ASN A 59 -3.12 1.06 -7.36
N GLY A 60 -3.24 2.05 -6.48
CA GLY A 60 -2.25 2.33 -5.43
C GLY A 60 -1.02 3.09 -5.91
N CYS A 61 -0.98 3.51 -7.18
CA CYS A 61 0.16 4.24 -7.73
C CYS A 61 0.33 5.61 -7.07
N PRO A 62 1.54 5.95 -6.58
CA PRO A 62 1.83 7.27 -6.00
C PRO A 62 2.09 8.35 -7.07
N LEU A 63 1.83 8.03 -8.34
CA LEU A 63 2.04 8.89 -9.49
C LEU A 63 0.78 8.90 -10.35
N GLU A 64 0.28 10.09 -10.65
CA GLU A 64 -0.92 10.29 -11.45
C GLU A 64 -0.74 11.44 -12.43
N PHE A 65 -1.30 11.31 -13.63
CA PHE A 65 -1.26 12.31 -14.69
C PHE A 65 -2.67 12.69 -15.13
N THR A 66 -2.89 13.98 -15.41
CA THR A 66 -4.16 14.45 -15.98
C THR A 66 -3.90 15.28 -17.24
N VAL A 67 -4.66 14.96 -18.29
CA VAL A 67 -4.79 15.76 -19.52
C VAL A 67 -6.20 16.33 -19.61
N SER A 68 -6.37 17.47 -20.30
CA SER A 68 -7.68 18.11 -20.46
C SER A 68 -7.85 18.71 -21.85
N SER A 69 -9.07 18.64 -22.37
CA SER A 69 -9.45 19.27 -23.64
C SER A 69 -9.35 20.80 -23.61
N VAL A 70 -9.47 21.42 -22.43
CA VAL A 70 -9.36 22.88 -22.24
C VAL A 70 -7.92 23.35 -22.40
N LYS A 71 -6.95 22.51 -22.03
CA LYS A 71 -5.51 22.80 -22.11
C LYS A 71 -4.78 21.59 -22.71
N PRO A 72 -4.97 21.32 -24.02
CA PRO A 72 -4.55 20.06 -24.64
C PRO A 72 -3.02 19.87 -24.68
N GLN A 73 -2.27 20.97 -24.58
CA GLN A 73 -0.79 20.97 -24.54
C GLN A 73 -0.21 20.91 -23.13
N ALA A 74 -1.04 21.04 -22.09
CA ALA A 74 -0.60 21.04 -20.70
C ALA A 74 -0.75 19.64 -20.07
N LEU A 75 0.15 19.33 -19.16
CA LEU A 75 0.14 18.10 -18.37
C LEU A 75 0.05 18.45 -16.90
N SER A 76 -0.87 17.81 -16.18
CA SER A 76 -0.80 17.78 -14.71
C SER A 76 -0.15 16.48 -14.29
N CYS A 77 0.74 16.54 -13.31
CA CYS A 77 1.29 15.38 -12.61
C CYS A 77 1.05 15.58 -11.12
N THR A 78 0.44 14.61 -10.46
CA THR A 78 0.26 14.58 -9.01
C THR A 78 1.14 13.48 -8.43
N LEU A 79 1.80 13.78 -7.32
CA LEU A 79 2.77 12.92 -6.64
C LEU A 79 2.40 12.77 -5.16
N ASP A 80 2.29 11.54 -4.69
CA ASP A 80 2.24 11.24 -3.26
C ASP A 80 3.68 11.12 -2.73
N PRO A 81 4.19 12.06 -1.93
CA PRO A 81 5.58 12.04 -1.51
C PRO A 81 5.91 11.01 -0.42
N PHE A 82 4.91 10.40 0.20
CA PHE A 82 5.05 9.62 1.42
C PHE A 82 5.20 8.12 1.16
N LEU A 83 5.84 7.43 2.10
CA LEU A 83 5.96 5.97 2.12
C LEU A 83 4.83 5.33 2.95
N PRO A 84 4.49 4.04 2.74
CA PRO A 84 3.42 3.36 3.49
C PRO A 84 3.91 2.85 4.84
N ARG A 85 4.22 3.78 5.73
CA ARG A 85 4.61 3.49 7.12
C ARG A 85 3.66 4.21 8.05
N TYR A 86 3.39 3.60 9.21
CA TYR A 86 2.62 4.22 10.27
C TYR A 86 3.38 5.40 10.86
N ALA A 87 4.68 5.25 11.11
CA ALA A 87 5.53 6.32 11.65
C ALA A 87 5.89 7.41 10.62
N GLU A 88 5.34 7.36 9.39
CA GLU A 88 5.56 8.40 8.39
C GLU A 88 4.84 9.69 8.84
N ASP A 89 5.61 10.76 9.09
CA ASP A 89 5.04 12.08 9.34
C ASP A 89 4.42 12.64 8.05
N ARG A 90 3.07 12.70 8.03
CA ARG A 90 2.27 13.20 6.90
C ARG A 90 1.90 14.67 7.01
N GLY A 91 2.42 15.39 8.02
CA GLY A 91 2.13 16.81 8.20
C GLY A 91 2.72 17.67 7.08
N ILE A 92 2.13 18.86 6.90
CA ILE A 92 2.52 19.79 5.81
C ILE A 92 4.01 20.19 5.84
N ALA A 93 4.64 20.23 7.02
CA ALA A 93 6.06 20.50 7.14
C ALA A 93 6.93 19.37 6.57
N ALA A 94 6.55 18.10 6.81
CA ALA A 94 7.20 16.96 6.18
C ALA A 94 6.98 16.97 4.68
N PHE A 95 5.73 17.13 4.24
CA PHE A 95 5.37 17.29 2.83
C PHE A 95 6.29 18.29 2.11
N TYR A 96 6.51 19.47 2.70
CA TYR A 96 7.34 20.50 2.10
C TYR A 96 8.80 20.06 1.93
N ARG A 97 9.38 19.38 2.92
CA ARG A 97 10.74 18.79 2.81
C ARG A 97 10.82 17.73 1.71
N HIS A 98 9.75 16.96 1.49
CA HIS A 98 9.70 16.03 0.36
C HIS A 98 9.62 16.78 -0.98
N CYS A 99 8.78 17.81 -1.07
CA CYS A 99 8.63 18.63 -2.28
C CYS A 99 9.96 19.25 -2.70
N GLN A 100 10.70 19.87 -1.77
CA GLN A 100 12.01 20.47 -2.05
C GLN A 100 12.99 19.46 -2.64
N ARG A 101 13.00 18.22 -2.15
CA ARG A 101 13.83 17.14 -2.71
C ARG A 101 13.39 16.71 -4.10
N ILE A 102 12.08 16.70 -4.38
CA ILE A 102 11.52 16.30 -5.68
C ILE A 102 11.74 17.39 -6.73
N THR A 103 11.44 18.65 -6.41
CA THR A 103 11.53 19.78 -7.35
C THR A 103 12.94 20.34 -7.47
N ALA A 104 13.81 20.08 -6.48
CA ALA A 104 15.11 20.74 -6.33
C ALA A 104 15.00 22.28 -6.32
N ALA A 105 13.86 22.81 -5.90
CA ALA A 105 13.60 24.24 -5.81
C ALA A 105 13.96 24.79 -4.41
N PRO A 106 14.45 26.04 -4.33
CA PRO A 106 14.70 26.68 -3.04
C PRO A 106 13.38 26.95 -2.29
N PRO A 107 13.45 27.21 -0.98
CA PRO A 107 12.27 27.58 -0.22
C PRO A 107 11.66 28.90 -0.73
N HIS A 108 10.33 28.97 -0.84
CA HIS A 108 9.61 30.18 -1.23
C HIS A 108 9.00 30.86 0.00
N ALA A 109 9.37 32.12 0.27
CA ALA A 109 8.88 32.88 1.43
C ALA A 109 7.35 33.03 1.45
N ASN A 110 6.71 33.13 0.27
CA ASN A 110 5.25 33.31 0.18
C ASN A 110 4.45 32.03 0.51
N ALA A 111 5.09 30.87 0.60
CA ALA A 111 4.41 29.60 0.87
C ALA A 111 4.06 29.40 2.35
N GLU A 112 4.76 30.08 3.26
CA GLU A 112 4.66 29.87 4.72
C GLU A 112 3.24 30.11 5.25
N ALA A 113 2.62 31.24 4.89
CA ALA A 113 1.26 31.56 5.35
C ALA A 113 0.20 30.53 4.89
N SER A 114 0.36 29.97 3.68
CA SER A 114 -0.53 28.92 3.19
C SER A 114 -0.33 27.60 3.95
N PHE A 115 0.92 27.26 4.26
CA PHE A 115 1.23 26.05 5.03
C PHE A 115 0.83 26.17 6.50
N ASP A 116 0.90 27.35 7.10
CA ASP A 116 0.45 27.56 8.48
C ASP A 116 -1.05 27.34 8.64
N ALA A 117 -1.86 27.80 7.66
CA ALA A 117 -3.30 27.54 7.65
C ALA A 117 -3.62 26.04 7.57
N VAL A 118 -2.94 25.32 6.66
CA VAL A 118 -3.12 23.88 6.50
C VAL A 118 -2.60 23.10 7.70
N ASN A 119 -1.47 23.51 8.29
CA ASN A 119 -0.91 22.89 9.49
C ASN A 119 -1.88 22.96 10.66
N ARG A 120 -2.53 24.12 10.88
CA ARG A 120 -3.57 24.26 11.92
C ARG A 120 -4.72 23.30 11.69
N MET A 121 -5.29 23.30 10.48
CA MET A 121 -6.38 22.40 10.11
C MET A 121 -6.03 20.92 10.30
N GLN A 122 -4.86 20.48 9.85
CA GLN A 122 -4.46 19.07 9.92
C GLN A 122 -4.14 18.61 11.35
N ARG A 123 -3.67 19.51 12.23
CA ARG A 123 -3.40 19.20 13.64
C ARG A 123 -4.64 19.05 14.49
N GLU A 124 -5.78 19.57 14.05
CA GLU A 124 -7.07 19.38 14.73
C GLU A 124 -7.61 17.95 14.57
N SER A 125 -7.03 17.15 13.66
CA SER A 125 -7.44 15.76 13.46
C SER A 125 -7.15 14.88 14.68
N ALA A 126 -8.18 14.19 15.17
CA ALA A 126 -8.03 13.18 16.22
C ALA A 126 -7.40 11.86 15.72
N GLN A 127 -7.33 11.68 14.40
CA GLN A 127 -6.78 10.49 13.75
C GLN A 127 -5.54 10.86 12.90
N PRO A 128 -4.60 9.94 12.70
CA PRO A 128 -3.53 10.13 11.72
C PRO A 128 -4.09 10.47 10.33
N LEU A 129 -3.44 11.38 9.62
CA LEU A 129 -3.81 11.76 8.25
C LEU A 129 -3.71 10.53 7.33
N ARG A 130 -4.70 10.33 6.45
CA ARG A 130 -4.77 9.21 5.50
C ARG A 130 -3.70 9.34 4.40
N PHE A 131 -3.57 10.54 3.85
CA PHE A 131 -2.62 10.86 2.79
C PHE A 131 -1.88 12.18 3.02
N GLY A 132 -2.38 13.08 3.88
CA GLY A 132 -1.72 14.32 4.25
C GLY A 132 -1.77 15.35 3.11
N SER A 133 -0.76 15.36 2.24
CA SER A 133 -0.73 16.30 1.11
C SER A 133 0.00 15.73 -0.10
N TRP A 134 -0.51 16.05 -1.29
CA TRP A 134 0.06 15.66 -2.57
C TRP A 134 0.62 16.85 -3.32
N LEU A 135 1.71 16.59 -4.05
CA LEU A 135 2.40 17.57 -4.88
C LEU A 135 1.79 17.54 -6.28
N GLY A 136 1.12 18.62 -6.67
CA GLY A 136 0.66 18.87 -8.03
C GLY A 136 1.67 19.71 -8.82
N ARG A 137 2.09 19.22 -9.98
CA ARG A 137 2.91 19.94 -10.95
C ARG A 137 2.09 20.15 -12.22
N LYS A 138 1.91 21.40 -12.63
CA LYS A 138 1.25 21.75 -13.90
C LYS A 138 2.34 22.17 -14.89
N TYR A 139 2.64 21.33 -15.87
CA TYR A 139 3.62 21.62 -16.91
C TYR A 139 2.91 22.18 -18.13
N ALA A 140 3.40 23.32 -18.61
CA ALA A 140 3.06 23.94 -19.87
C ALA A 140 4.36 24.32 -20.59
N PRO A 141 4.33 24.61 -21.91
CA PRO A 141 5.52 24.94 -22.68
C PRO A 141 6.36 26.10 -22.10
N ASP A 142 5.70 27.06 -21.45
CA ASP A 142 6.26 28.31 -20.95
C ASP A 142 6.41 28.36 -19.42
N ALA A 143 5.73 27.47 -18.68
CA ALA A 143 5.67 27.54 -17.23
C ALA A 143 5.47 26.18 -16.56
N VAL A 144 6.02 26.04 -15.35
CA VAL A 144 5.68 24.97 -14.42
C VAL A 144 5.10 25.57 -13.16
N LYS A 145 3.88 25.19 -12.80
CA LYS A 145 3.21 25.68 -11.57
C LYS A 145 3.20 24.62 -10.48
N PHE A 146 3.42 25.08 -9.25
CA PHE A 146 3.31 24.28 -8.03
C PHE A 146 1.91 24.40 -7.43
N LYS A 147 1.19 23.29 -7.36
CA LYS A 147 -0.10 23.15 -6.69
C LYS A 147 0.04 22.13 -5.56
N VAL A 148 -0.69 22.33 -4.47
CA VAL A 148 -0.76 21.41 -3.35
C VAL A 148 -2.20 20.95 -3.18
N TYR A 149 -2.40 19.65 -2.98
CA TYR A 149 -3.68 19.08 -2.58
C TYR A 149 -3.55 18.59 -1.14
N SER A 150 -4.24 19.22 -0.21
CA SER A 150 -4.13 18.91 1.22
C SER A 150 -5.40 18.26 1.73
N GLU A 151 -5.24 17.13 2.42
CA GLU A 151 -6.30 16.42 3.13
C GLU A 151 -6.99 17.37 4.12
N VAL A 152 -8.32 17.36 4.07
CA VAL A 152 -9.17 18.03 5.06
C VAL A 152 -9.68 16.93 5.99
N PRO A 153 -9.33 16.95 7.29
CA PRO A 153 -9.85 16.00 8.26
C PRO A 153 -11.38 16.10 8.40
N ASP A 154 -12.00 15.00 8.82
CA ASP A 154 -13.44 14.96 9.06
C ASP A 154 -13.83 16.04 10.10
N ALA A 155 -14.94 16.73 9.85
CA ALA A 155 -15.48 17.81 10.69
C ALA A 155 -14.64 19.10 10.81
N SER A 156 -13.50 19.23 10.11
CA SER A 156 -12.75 20.48 10.05
C SER A 156 -13.47 21.57 9.25
N ALA A 157 -13.30 22.83 9.67
CA ALA A 157 -13.77 23.98 8.90
C ALA A 157 -13.01 24.11 7.57
N TRP A 158 -13.66 24.70 6.57
CA TRP A 158 -13.08 24.79 5.23
C TRP A 158 -11.99 25.86 5.18
N PRO A 159 -10.75 25.49 4.80
CA PRO A 159 -9.65 26.43 4.81
C PRO A 159 -9.79 27.46 3.68
N GLY A 160 -9.92 28.74 4.02
CA GLY A 160 -9.85 29.83 3.03
C GLY A 160 -11.15 30.47 2.58
N GLY A 161 -12.21 30.44 3.40
CA GLY A 161 -13.29 31.42 3.28
C GLY A 161 -14.55 30.98 2.53
N ALA A 162 -14.71 29.69 2.21
CA ALA A 162 -16.02 29.16 1.84
C ALA A 162 -16.88 28.89 3.10
N ALA A 163 -17.03 29.93 3.94
CA ALA A 163 -17.70 29.86 5.23
C ALA A 163 -19.23 29.69 5.11
N ASP A 164 -19.78 29.94 3.93
CA ASP A 164 -21.22 29.94 3.68
C ASP A 164 -21.85 28.54 3.62
N TYR A 165 -21.03 27.48 3.54
CA TYR A 165 -21.49 26.10 3.45
C TYR A 165 -21.06 25.29 4.68
N PRO A 166 -21.93 25.17 5.70
CA PRO A 166 -21.58 24.46 6.92
C PRO A 166 -21.35 22.97 6.62
N VAL A 167 -20.37 22.37 7.31
CA VAL A 167 -20.04 20.94 7.21
C VAL A 167 -21.28 20.05 7.39
N ALA A 168 -22.15 20.40 8.34
CA ALA A 168 -23.39 19.67 8.61
C ALA A 168 -24.36 19.68 7.41
N GLY A 169 -24.47 20.81 6.70
CA GLY A 169 -25.31 20.92 5.50
C GLY A 169 -24.80 20.05 4.36
N CYS A 170 -23.49 20.00 4.16
CA CYS A 170 -22.87 19.11 3.18
C CYS A 170 -23.10 17.63 3.54
N GLN A 171 -22.92 17.25 4.81
CA GLN A 171 -23.17 15.88 5.26
C GLN A 171 -24.62 15.44 5.06
N GLN A 172 -25.59 16.34 5.34
CA GLN A 172 -27.01 16.08 5.08
C GLN A 172 -27.31 15.88 3.59
N ALA A 173 -26.58 16.58 2.71
CA ALA A 173 -26.64 16.38 1.26
C ALA A 173 -25.85 15.15 0.77
N GLY A 174 -25.27 14.34 1.68
CA GLY A 174 -24.47 13.18 1.31
C GLY A 174 -23.09 13.55 0.76
N LEU A 175 -22.53 14.70 1.15
CA LEU A 175 -21.27 15.24 0.64
C LEU A 175 -20.21 15.32 1.74
N SER A 176 -18.94 15.12 1.38
CA SER A 176 -17.82 15.36 2.28
C SER A 176 -16.63 15.97 1.56
N LEU A 177 -16.09 17.06 2.11
CA LEU A 177 -14.87 17.69 1.61
C LEU A 177 -13.68 16.78 1.93
N LEU A 178 -12.99 16.29 0.90
CA LEU A 178 -11.83 15.41 1.04
C LEU A 178 -10.51 16.17 1.09
N MET A 179 -10.37 17.16 0.21
CA MET A 179 -9.13 17.91 0.07
C MET A 179 -9.35 19.30 -0.51
N VAL A 180 -8.39 20.18 -0.26
CA VAL A 180 -8.28 21.51 -0.87
C VAL A 180 -7.06 21.58 -1.77
N GLY A 181 -7.24 22.06 -3.00
CA GLY A 181 -6.20 22.35 -3.98
C GLY A 181 -5.86 23.85 -3.99
N TYR A 182 -4.59 24.22 -3.88
CA TYR A 182 -4.16 25.63 -3.89
C TYR A 182 -2.73 25.80 -4.43
N TYR A 183 -2.38 27.03 -4.82
CA TYR A 183 -1.05 27.39 -5.31
C TYR A 183 -0.32 28.22 -4.25
N PRO A 184 0.59 27.62 -3.46
CA PRO A 184 1.20 28.31 -2.30
C PRO A 184 2.05 29.52 -2.71
N GLU A 185 2.61 29.52 -3.92
CA GLU A 185 3.41 30.63 -4.46
C GLU A 185 2.57 31.72 -5.14
N LEU A 186 1.29 31.43 -5.42
CA LEU A 186 0.38 32.33 -6.12
C LEU A 186 -0.91 32.47 -5.31
N PRO A 187 -0.93 33.21 -4.18
CA PRO A 187 -2.08 33.28 -3.28
C PRO A 187 -3.36 33.83 -3.94
N ALA A 188 -3.21 34.61 -5.01
CA ALA A 188 -4.29 35.15 -5.83
C ALA A 188 -4.92 34.11 -6.78
N SER A 189 -4.28 32.95 -6.95
CA SER A 189 -4.82 31.88 -7.81
C SER A 189 -6.04 31.21 -7.16
N PRO A 190 -6.93 30.63 -7.98
CA PRO A 190 -8.11 29.95 -7.47
C PRO A 190 -7.76 28.82 -6.50
N ARG A 191 -8.61 28.66 -5.49
CA ARG A 191 -8.62 27.52 -4.57
C ARG A 191 -9.71 26.55 -5.00
N GLU A 192 -9.40 25.28 -4.96
CA GLU A 192 -10.29 24.22 -5.42
C GLU A 192 -10.67 23.31 -4.25
N TYR A 193 -11.96 23.03 -4.07
CA TYR A 193 -12.47 22.17 -3.01
C TYR A 193 -13.02 20.89 -3.62
N TYR A 194 -12.56 19.74 -3.17
CA TYR A 194 -12.89 18.43 -3.74
C TYR A 194 -13.82 17.64 -2.82
N PHE A 195 -15.02 17.36 -3.29
CA PHE A 195 -16.05 16.66 -2.54
C PHE A 195 -16.20 15.21 -3.01
N GLN A 196 -16.31 14.31 -2.05
CA GLN A 196 -16.87 12.99 -2.26
C GLN A 196 -18.39 13.05 -2.18
N TRP A 197 -19.04 12.35 -3.10
CA TRP A 197 -20.47 12.08 -3.03
C TRP A 197 -20.69 10.68 -2.45
N HIS A 198 -21.40 10.59 -1.32
CA HIS A 198 -21.76 9.34 -0.65
C HIS A 198 -22.97 8.65 -1.29
N SER A 199 -23.03 8.66 -2.61
CA SER A 199 -23.97 7.86 -3.40
C SER A 199 -23.25 7.25 -4.58
N ALA A 200 -23.49 5.96 -4.81
CA ALA A 200 -23.01 5.28 -6.01
C ALA A 200 -23.93 5.51 -7.22
N LEU A 201 -25.16 5.97 -6.99
CA LEU A 201 -26.19 6.21 -8.00
C LEU A 201 -26.53 7.68 -7.98
N ILE A 202 -26.40 8.35 -9.12
CA ILE A 202 -26.74 9.76 -9.28
C ILE A 202 -27.59 9.97 -10.52
N THR A 203 -28.33 11.07 -10.55
CA THR A 203 -29.14 11.50 -11.69
C THR A 203 -28.79 12.94 -12.07
N HIS A 204 -29.29 13.40 -13.22
CA HIS A 204 -29.23 14.82 -13.57
C HIS A 204 -29.90 15.71 -12.52
N ALA A 205 -30.97 15.25 -11.88
CA ALA A 205 -31.66 15.99 -10.82
C ALA A 205 -30.78 16.11 -9.56
N ASP A 206 -30.05 15.05 -9.22
CA ASP A 206 -29.10 15.10 -8.10
C ASP A 206 -27.97 16.09 -8.39
N ILE A 207 -27.42 16.08 -9.61
CA ILE A 207 -26.38 17.04 -10.03
C ILE A 207 -26.92 18.48 -9.96
N ALA A 208 -28.15 18.70 -10.43
CA ALA A 208 -28.82 19.99 -10.34
C ALA A 208 -28.98 20.45 -8.88
N ALA A 209 -29.41 19.56 -7.98
CA ALA A 209 -29.57 19.87 -6.56
C ALA A 209 -28.24 20.25 -5.90
N VAL A 210 -27.15 19.55 -6.23
CA VAL A 210 -25.80 19.90 -5.76
C VAL A 210 -25.35 21.24 -6.33
N MET A 211 -25.52 21.49 -7.62
CA MET A 211 -25.16 22.78 -8.23
C MET A 211 -26.00 23.94 -7.64
N ALA A 212 -27.29 23.72 -7.38
CA ALA A 212 -28.16 24.69 -6.71
C ALA A 212 -27.69 24.96 -5.27
N PHE A 213 -27.30 23.92 -4.53
CA PHE A 213 -26.74 24.06 -3.19
C PHE A 213 -25.53 24.99 -3.17
N PHE A 214 -24.69 24.98 -4.21
CA PHE A 214 -23.52 25.87 -4.34
C PHE A 214 -23.75 27.13 -5.18
N GLY A 215 -25.01 27.43 -5.54
CA GLY A 215 -25.37 28.65 -6.28
C GLY A 215 -24.93 28.70 -7.74
N CYS A 216 -24.73 27.54 -8.39
CA CYS A 216 -24.24 27.45 -9.77
C CYS A 216 -25.14 26.66 -10.72
N GLU A 217 -26.40 26.40 -10.34
CA GLU A 217 -27.39 25.66 -11.16
C GLU A 217 -27.53 26.18 -12.60
N GLY A 218 -27.35 27.49 -12.81
CA GLY A 218 -27.43 28.11 -14.14
C GLY A 218 -26.39 27.57 -15.14
N TRP A 219 -25.32 26.93 -14.68
CA TRP A 219 -24.29 26.33 -15.53
C TRP A 219 -24.64 24.92 -16.02
N LEU A 220 -25.68 24.29 -15.45
CA LEU A 220 -26.06 22.92 -15.79
C LEU A 220 -26.45 22.76 -17.26
N ALA A 221 -27.08 23.79 -17.86
CA ALA A 221 -27.48 23.77 -19.26
C ALA A 221 -26.28 23.61 -20.21
N ALA A 222 -25.11 24.16 -19.84
CA ALA A 222 -23.87 24.01 -20.62
C ALA A 222 -23.17 22.65 -20.36
N LEU A 223 -23.34 22.08 -19.17
CA LEU A 223 -22.72 20.80 -18.79
C LEU A 223 -23.49 19.57 -19.31
N THR A 224 -24.83 19.64 -19.33
CA THR A 224 -25.72 18.50 -19.65
C THR A 224 -25.41 17.83 -20.99
N PRO A 225 -25.20 18.56 -22.12
CA PRO A 225 -24.90 17.91 -23.40
C PRO A 225 -23.63 17.05 -23.37
N LEU A 226 -22.64 17.47 -22.58
CA LEU A 226 -21.40 16.73 -22.40
C LEU A 226 -21.63 15.44 -21.61
N LEU A 227 -22.43 15.51 -20.54
CA LEU A 227 -22.80 14.35 -19.72
C LEU A 227 -23.63 13.35 -20.53
N ASP A 228 -24.66 13.81 -21.25
CA ASP A 228 -25.49 12.97 -22.11
C ASP A 228 -24.66 12.27 -23.19
N SER A 229 -23.66 12.96 -23.75
CA SER A 229 -22.75 12.31 -24.69
C SER A 229 -21.90 11.24 -24.02
N ALA A 230 -21.36 11.52 -22.83
CA ALA A 230 -20.57 10.56 -22.07
C ALA A 230 -21.37 9.30 -21.70
N LEU A 231 -22.65 9.45 -21.35
CA LEU A 231 -23.55 8.34 -21.01
C LEU A 231 -23.73 7.34 -22.15
N LYS A 232 -23.71 7.80 -23.41
CA LYS A 232 -23.79 6.94 -24.61
C LYS A 232 -22.61 5.98 -24.77
N HIS A 233 -21.53 6.19 -24.04
CA HIS A 233 -20.33 5.34 -24.08
C HIS A 233 -20.23 4.37 -22.88
N THR A 234 -21.20 4.42 -21.96
CA THR A 234 -21.24 3.54 -20.78
C THR A 234 -21.80 2.15 -21.13
N LEU A 235 -21.92 1.28 -20.13
CA LEU A 235 -22.66 0.00 -20.24
C LEU A 235 -24.09 0.08 -19.73
N SER A 236 -24.47 1.23 -19.18
CA SER A 236 -25.76 1.41 -18.51
C SER A 236 -26.78 1.91 -19.52
N ASP A 237 -27.89 1.19 -19.64
CA ASP A 237 -29.06 1.63 -20.41
C ASP A 237 -29.99 2.54 -19.57
N GLU A 238 -29.74 2.68 -18.26
CA GLU A 238 -30.59 3.37 -17.28
C GLU A 238 -30.01 4.71 -16.79
N GLY A 239 -29.04 5.29 -17.53
CA GLY A 239 -28.39 6.56 -17.17
C GLY A 239 -27.04 6.35 -16.48
N PHE A 240 -26.74 7.13 -15.43
CA PHE A 240 -25.43 7.10 -14.77
C PHE A 240 -25.15 5.73 -14.13
N PRO A 241 -24.02 5.08 -14.45
CA PRO A 241 -23.69 3.75 -13.94
C PRO A 241 -23.35 3.79 -12.43
N PRO A 242 -23.55 2.70 -11.69
CA PRO A 242 -23.12 2.61 -10.30
C PRO A 242 -21.59 2.69 -10.16
N THR A 243 -21.08 3.78 -9.60
CA THR A 243 -19.63 3.99 -9.37
C THR A 243 -19.40 5.08 -8.32
N THR A 244 -18.15 5.42 -8.02
CA THR A 244 -17.84 6.55 -7.13
C THR A 244 -17.89 7.87 -7.89
N TYR A 245 -18.65 8.82 -7.37
CA TYR A 245 -18.78 10.17 -7.88
C TYR A 245 -18.23 11.19 -6.87
N GLY A 246 -17.78 12.31 -7.41
CA GLY A 246 -17.42 13.49 -6.65
C GLY A 246 -17.44 14.72 -7.55
N PHE A 247 -17.21 15.89 -6.97
CA PHE A 247 -17.09 17.10 -7.76
C PHE A 247 -16.08 18.05 -7.12
N SER A 248 -15.59 19.00 -7.90
CA SER A 248 -14.76 20.08 -7.39
C SER A 248 -15.31 21.45 -7.74
N LEU A 249 -15.13 22.40 -6.82
CA LEU A 249 -15.50 23.79 -6.95
C LEU A 249 -14.25 24.66 -6.91
N ALA A 250 -14.03 25.51 -7.92
CA ALA A 250 -12.93 26.47 -7.92
C ALA A 250 -13.45 27.87 -7.57
N TYR A 251 -12.86 28.50 -6.55
CA TYR A 251 -13.17 29.87 -6.14
C TYR A 251 -11.95 30.76 -6.31
N ASN A 252 -12.16 31.97 -6.83
CA ASN A 252 -11.09 32.96 -6.91
C ASN A 252 -10.84 33.67 -5.57
N GLN A 253 -9.85 34.55 -5.57
CA GLN A 253 -9.47 35.34 -4.39
C GLN A 253 -10.59 36.22 -3.81
N ASN A 254 -11.62 36.54 -4.61
CA ASN A 254 -12.77 37.34 -4.17
C ASN A 254 -13.92 36.46 -3.63
N GLY A 255 -13.74 35.14 -3.59
CA GLY A 255 -14.78 34.20 -3.17
C GLY A 255 -15.84 33.92 -4.24
N ALA A 256 -15.65 34.38 -5.48
CA ALA A 256 -16.56 34.05 -6.58
C ALA A 256 -16.22 32.67 -7.15
N LEU A 257 -17.25 31.86 -7.38
CA LEU A 257 -17.11 30.55 -8.02
C LEU A 257 -16.76 30.75 -9.50
N GLU A 258 -15.70 30.09 -9.96
CA GLU A 258 -15.20 30.17 -11.34
C GLU A 258 -15.47 28.90 -12.16
N SER A 259 -15.51 27.74 -11.53
CA SER A 259 -15.82 26.49 -12.23
C SER A 259 -16.38 25.39 -11.32
N PHE A 260 -17.15 24.51 -11.93
CA PHE A 260 -17.68 23.27 -11.38
C PHE A 260 -17.14 22.10 -12.23
N THR A 261 -16.66 21.03 -11.59
CA THR A 261 -16.25 19.81 -12.29
C THR A 261 -16.86 18.60 -11.62
N LEU A 262 -17.73 17.86 -12.32
CA LEU A 262 -18.14 16.52 -11.91
C LEU A 262 -17.03 15.53 -12.29
N PHE A 263 -16.64 14.65 -11.38
CA PHE A 263 -15.68 13.60 -11.68
C PHE A 263 -16.12 12.23 -11.16
N THR A 264 -15.64 11.18 -11.81
CA THR A 264 -16.01 9.81 -11.48
C THR A 264 -14.88 8.83 -11.80
N ILE A 265 -14.87 7.68 -11.12
CA ILE A 265 -13.91 6.60 -11.39
C ILE A 265 -14.14 6.06 -12.81
N ALA A 266 -13.19 6.33 -13.70
CA ALA A 266 -13.38 6.16 -15.14
C ALA A 266 -13.69 4.71 -15.56
N PRO A 267 -13.00 3.67 -15.04
CA PRO A 267 -13.37 2.29 -15.33
C PRO A 267 -14.78 1.94 -14.85
N GLY A 268 -15.20 2.43 -13.67
CA GLY A 268 -16.56 2.20 -13.18
C GLY A 268 -17.63 2.88 -14.03
N PHE A 269 -17.30 4.05 -14.59
CA PHE A 269 -18.21 4.79 -15.48
C PHE A 269 -18.31 4.16 -16.89
N PHE A 270 -17.20 3.79 -17.50
CA PHE A 270 -17.20 3.23 -18.86
C PHE A 270 -17.32 1.69 -18.91
N GLY A 271 -17.35 1.03 -17.75
CA GLY A 271 -17.50 -0.42 -17.58
C GLY A 271 -16.20 -1.14 -17.20
N ASP A 272 -15.10 -0.81 -17.86
CA ASP A 272 -13.78 -1.35 -17.54
C ASP A 272 -12.64 -0.41 -17.99
N ASN A 273 -11.40 -0.74 -17.63
CA ASN A 273 -10.22 0.04 -17.96
C ASN A 273 -9.89 0.09 -19.47
N GLN A 274 -10.23 -0.94 -20.24
CA GLN A 274 -9.92 -1.03 -21.68
C GLN A 274 -10.83 -0.09 -22.50
N ARG A 275 -12.05 0.16 -22.00
CA ARG A 275 -13.04 1.01 -22.66
C ARG A 275 -12.86 2.51 -22.44
N VAL A 276 -12.11 2.91 -21.41
CA VAL A 276 -11.96 4.34 -21.06
C VAL A 276 -11.35 5.13 -22.21
N PHE A 277 -10.23 4.67 -22.78
CA PHE A 277 -9.56 5.43 -23.84
C PHE A 277 -10.42 5.59 -25.11
N PRO A 278 -11.01 4.53 -25.68
CA PRO A 278 -11.93 4.67 -26.82
C PRO A 278 -13.08 5.65 -26.55
N ALA A 279 -13.68 5.60 -25.35
CA ALA A 279 -14.77 6.51 -24.98
C ALA A 279 -14.30 7.97 -24.88
N VAL A 280 -13.20 8.24 -24.16
CA VAL A 280 -12.63 9.58 -24.03
C VAL A 280 -12.19 10.14 -25.38
N GLN A 281 -11.64 9.31 -26.26
CA GLN A 281 -11.25 9.69 -27.61
C GLN A 281 -12.47 10.07 -28.46
N ALA A 282 -13.55 9.28 -28.41
CA ALA A 282 -14.79 9.57 -29.12
C ALA A 282 -15.42 10.89 -28.65
N LEU A 283 -15.47 11.11 -27.34
CA LEU A 283 -15.98 12.35 -26.75
C LEU A 283 -15.14 13.56 -27.17
N SER A 284 -13.81 13.45 -27.13
CA SER A 284 -12.90 14.53 -27.52
C SER A 284 -13.09 14.89 -29.00
N ALA A 285 -13.23 13.89 -29.87
CA ALA A 285 -13.44 14.09 -31.30
C ALA A 285 -14.76 14.83 -31.62
N GLN A 286 -15.84 14.52 -30.90
CA GLN A 286 -17.14 15.20 -31.07
C GLN A 286 -17.07 16.69 -30.71
N SER A 287 -16.24 17.05 -29.72
CA SER A 287 -16.02 18.44 -29.30
C SER A 287 -14.95 19.16 -30.13
N GLY A 288 -14.37 18.53 -31.14
CA GLY A 288 -13.27 19.12 -31.94
C GLY A 288 -11.96 19.30 -31.16
N HIS A 289 -11.80 18.59 -30.04
CA HIS A 289 -10.60 18.66 -29.20
C HIS A 289 -9.76 17.38 -29.31
N THR A 290 -8.45 17.51 -29.11
CA THR A 290 -7.53 16.37 -29.07
C THR A 290 -6.81 16.29 -27.74
N LEU A 291 -6.46 15.07 -27.32
CA LEU A 291 -5.66 14.79 -26.13
C LEU A 291 -4.32 14.15 -26.55
N PRO A 292 -3.41 14.92 -27.17
CA PRO A 292 -2.22 14.38 -27.85
C PRO A 292 -1.31 13.57 -26.92
N LEU A 293 -1.12 14.04 -25.68
CA LEU A 293 -0.30 13.35 -24.67
C LEU A 293 -0.84 11.95 -24.32
N LEU A 294 -2.16 11.83 -24.14
CA LEU A 294 -2.79 10.54 -23.87
C LEU A 294 -2.73 9.63 -25.11
N GLN A 295 -2.99 10.18 -26.30
CA GLN A 295 -2.88 9.44 -27.55
C GLN A 295 -1.46 8.90 -27.77
N ARG A 296 -0.41 9.68 -27.42
CA ARG A 296 0.98 9.22 -27.48
C ARG A 296 1.24 8.05 -26.55
N ALA A 297 0.80 8.14 -25.29
CA ALA A 297 0.98 7.08 -24.31
C ALA A 297 0.30 5.76 -24.76
N MET A 298 -0.92 5.87 -25.30
CA MET A 298 -1.65 4.71 -25.83
C MET A 298 -1.01 4.13 -27.09
N SER A 299 -0.53 4.98 -28.01
CA SER A 299 0.16 4.54 -29.23
C SER A 299 1.49 3.84 -28.92
N ALA A 300 2.17 4.25 -27.84
CA ALA A 300 3.37 3.60 -27.33
C ALA A 300 3.07 2.32 -26.52
N GLN A 301 1.80 1.89 -26.44
CA GLN A 301 1.35 0.70 -25.70
C GLN A 301 1.76 0.72 -24.22
N VAL A 302 1.83 1.92 -23.63
CA VAL A 302 2.10 2.05 -22.20
C VAL A 302 0.92 1.45 -21.44
N PRO A 303 1.12 0.50 -20.51
CA PRO A 303 0.02 -0.04 -19.73
C PRO A 303 -0.43 0.99 -18.69
N LEU A 304 -1.63 1.53 -18.89
CA LEU A 304 -2.23 2.56 -18.03
C LEU A 304 -3.36 1.99 -17.17
N GLN A 305 -3.48 2.54 -15.97
CA GLN A 305 -4.69 2.53 -15.16
C GLN A 305 -5.37 3.88 -15.33
N PHE A 306 -6.59 3.89 -15.86
CA PHE A 306 -7.42 5.08 -15.81
C PHE A 306 -8.04 5.22 -14.42
N ASN A 307 -7.88 6.40 -13.81
CA ASN A 307 -8.37 6.66 -12.46
C ASN A 307 -9.70 7.41 -12.53
N VAL A 308 -9.68 8.61 -13.10
CA VAL A 308 -10.80 9.55 -13.05
C VAL A 308 -11.07 10.15 -14.44
N VAL A 309 -12.35 10.31 -14.77
CA VAL A 309 -12.80 11.18 -15.87
C VAL A 309 -13.56 12.35 -15.25
N GLY A 310 -13.26 13.56 -15.72
CA GLY A 310 -13.87 14.79 -15.24
C GLY A 310 -14.61 15.53 -16.36
N PHE A 311 -15.74 16.15 -16.00
CA PHE A 311 -16.58 16.97 -16.86
C PHE A 311 -16.72 18.34 -16.20
N SER A 312 -16.09 19.35 -16.78
CA SER A 312 -16.00 20.69 -16.20
C SER A 312 -16.85 21.70 -16.96
N VAL A 313 -17.37 22.70 -16.25
CA VAL A 313 -17.97 23.91 -16.81
C VAL A 313 -17.46 25.13 -16.03
N ASP A 314 -17.12 26.21 -16.72
CA ASP A 314 -16.72 27.48 -16.12
C ASP A 314 -17.85 28.51 -16.11
N MET A 315 -17.64 29.63 -15.42
CA MET A 315 -18.60 30.73 -15.32
C MET A 315 -18.97 31.39 -16.68
N GLN A 316 -18.19 31.13 -17.74
CA GLN A 316 -18.43 31.62 -19.09
C GLN A 316 -19.20 30.58 -19.94
N GLY A 317 -19.51 29.42 -19.37
CA GLY A 317 -20.18 28.32 -20.05
C GLY A 317 -19.26 27.45 -20.90
N HIS A 318 -17.94 27.67 -20.83
CA HIS A 318 -17.00 26.76 -21.49
C HIS A 318 -16.97 25.44 -20.74
N HIS A 319 -17.05 24.34 -21.48
CA HIS A 319 -17.02 23.00 -20.93
C HIS A 319 -15.81 22.22 -21.44
N GLY A 320 -15.45 21.18 -20.70
CA GLY A 320 -14.30 20.36 -21.06
C GLY A 320 -14.29 19.01 -20.39
N ILE A 321 -13.47 18.12 -20.94
CA ILE A 321 -13.22 16.79 -20.41
C ILE A 321 -11.79 16.76 -19.88
N SER A 322 -11.59 16.14 -18.73
CA SER A 322 -10.28 15.72 -18.25
C SER A 322 -10.22 14.21 -18.10
N CYS A 323 -9.04 13.65 -18.37
CA CYS A 323 -8.77 12.24 -18.17
C CYS A 323 -7.52 12.10 -17.32
N THR A 324 -7.68 11.41 -16.20
CA THR A 324 -6.66 11.17 -15.21
C THR A 324 -6.26 9.69 -15.22
N PHE A 325 -4.97 9.41 -15.27
CA PHE A 325 -4.42 8.07 -15.41
C PHE A 325 -3.08 7.93 -14.70
N SER A 326 -2.74 6.70 -14.35
CA SER A 326 -1.48 6.29 -13.77
C SER A 326 -0.86 5.16 -14.59
N PRO A 327 0.47 4.98 -14.55
CA PRO A 327 1.06 3.75 -15.06
C PRO A 327 0.60 2.54 -14.24
N GLN A 328 0.52 1.36 -14.88
CA GLN A 328 0.29 0.09 -14.17
C GLN A 328 1.54 -0.33 -13.39
N ASN A 329 1.35 -0.75 -12.14
CA ASN A 329 2.44 -1.18 -11.25
C ASN A 329 2.38 -2.69 -10.95
N THR A 330 2.15 -3.48 -11.99
CA THR A 330 2.05 -4.95 -11.92
C THR A 330 3.33 -5.66 -12.34
N GLN A 331 4.23 -4.97 -13.04
CA GLN A 331 5.52 -5.49 -13.50
C GLN A 331 6.66 -4.58 -13.05
N PHE A 332 7.74 -5.19 -12.58
CA PHE A 332 8.85 -4.47 -11.96
C PHE A 332 10.20 -4.79 -12.61
N GLU A 333 10.96 -3.74 -12.89
CA GLU A 333 12.38 -3.81 -13.20
C GLU A 333 13.20 -3.91 -11.93
N VAL A 334 14.17 -4.82 -11.90
CA VAL A 334 15.07 -5.01 -10.75
C VAL A 334 16.30 -4.12 -10.92
N LEU A 335 16.55 -3.26 -9.94
CA LEU A 335 17.67 -2.32 -9.93
C LEU A 335 18.63 -2.66 -8.79
N PRO A 336 19.93 -2.92 -9.06
CA PRO A 336 20.92 -3.09 -8.01
C PRO A 336 21.21 -1.74 -7.34
N LEU A 337 21.10 -1.69 -6.02
CA LEU A 337 21.47 -0.54 -5.20
C LEU A 337 22.73 -0.84 -4.41
N ARG A 338 23.68 0.09 -4.49
CA ARG A 338 24.82 0.16 -3.59
C ARG A 338 24.49 1.17 -2.51
N THR A 339 24.20 0.68 -1.32
CA THR A 339 24.08 1.55 -0.15
C THR A 339 25.46 1.72 0.47
N ALA A 340 25.78 2.95 0.87
CA ALA A 340 26.87 3.18 1.81
C ALA A 340 26.67 2.27 3.04
N PRO A 341 27.75 1.79 3.68
CA PRO A 341 27.61 1.13 4.97
C PRO A 341 26.77 2.02 5.89
N PRO A 342 25.83 1.45 6.67
CA PRO A 342 25.03 2.25 7.59
C PRO A 342 26.00 3.07 8.45
N ALA A 343 25.69 4.35 8.65
CA ALA A 343 26.36 5.10 9.71
C ALA A 343 26.17 4.25 10.98
N VAL A 344 27.26 3.88 11.63
CA VAL A 344 27.22 3.15 12.89
C VAL A 344 26.44 4.05 13.84
N SER A 345 25.16 3.71 14.06
CA SER A 345 24.39 4.34 15.11
C SER A 345 24.76 3.60 16.37
N ASP A 346 25.54 4.24 17.24
CA ASP A 346 25.90 3.74 18.56
C ASP A 346 24.67 3.56 19.49
N ALA A 347 23.48 3.93 19.02
CA ALA A 347 22.23 3.68 19.71
C ALA A 347 21.80 2.23 19.50
N HIS A 348 22.44 1.30 20.21
CA HIS A 348 21.88 -0.04 20.38
C HIS A 348 20.47 0.09 21.01
N PRO A 349 19.44 -0.57 20.43
CA PRO A 349 18.12 -0.56 21.03
C PRO A 349 18.20 -1.10 22.46
N ASN A 350 17.76 -0.35 23.47
CA ASN A 350 17.75 -0.86 24.84
C ASN A 350 16.68 -1.95 24.97
N LEU A 351 17.07 -3.19 25.28
CA LEU A 351 16.16 -4.32 25.43
C LEU A 351 15.00 -4.02 26.41
N THR A 352 15.28 -3.35 27.54
CA THR A 352 14.24 -2.95 28.51
C THR A 352 13.20 -2.03 27.85
N ALA A 353 13.66 -1.01 27.13
CA ALA A 353 12.77 -0.07 26.43
C ALA A 353 11.96 -0.73 25.29
N LEU A 354 12.47 -1.82 24.71
CA LEU A 354 11.70 -2.60 23.73
C LEU A 354 10.65 -3.49 24.40
N LEU A 355 11.00 -4.15 25.51
CA LEU A 355 10.06 -5.00 26.26
C LEU A 355 8.91 -4.18 26.84
N GLU A 356 9.17 -2.95 27.30
CA GLU A 356 8.17 -1.99 27.79
C GLU A 356 7.14 -1.56 26.74
N GLN A 357 7.36 -1.86 25.45
CA GLN A 357 6.37 -1.62 24.38
C GLN A 357 5.31 -2.73 24.29
N GLN A 358 5.39 -3.78 25.11
CA GLN A 358 4.36 -4.83 25.17
C GLN A 358 3.03 -4.24 25.65
N CYS A 359 1.95 -4.58 24.95
CA CYS A 359 0.60 -4.14 25.28
C CYS A 359 0.06 -4.84 26.53
N ALA A 360 -0.98 -4.28 27.14
CA ALA A 360 -1.62 -4.87 28.32
C ALA A 360 -2.18 -6.27 28.06
N SER A 361 -2.57 -6.57 26.82
CA SER A 361 -3.01 -7.90 26.37
C SER A 361 -1.91 -8.96 26.39
N GLY A 362 -0.63 -8.57 26.44
CA GLY A 362 0.53 -9.43 26.22
C GLY A 362 1.07 -9.41 24.79
N ALA A 363 0.33 -8.83 23.84
CA ALA A 363 0.79 -8.70 22.45
C ALA A 363 1.89 -7.64 22.28
N PHE A 364 2.68 -7.76 21.22
CA PHE A 364 3.56 -6.69 20.73
C PHE A 364 2.89 -5.90 19.61
N ILE A 365 3.11 -4.59 19.63
CA ILE A 365 2.29 -3.69 18.83
C ILE A 365 2.59 -3.75 17.34
N SER A 366 1.53 -3.66 16.54
CA SER A 366 1.57 -3.48 15.10
C SER A 366 0.53 -2.45 14.67
N HIS A 367 0.58 -2.06 13.40
CA HIS A 367 -0.39 -1.16 12.80
C HIS A 367 -0.82 -1.73 11.46
N VAL A 368 -2.10 -1.56 11.15
CA VAL A 368 -2.67 -1.94 9.86
C VAL A 368 -3.15 -0.70 9.15
N ARG A 369 -2.83 -0.59 7.87
CA ARG A 369 -3.43 0.36 6.95
C ARG A 369 -4.61 -0.29 6.25
N THR A 370 -5.79 0.31 6.33
CA THR A 370 -7.03 -0.14 5.68
C THR A 370 -7.15 0.43 4.25
N PRO A 371 -8.07 -0.08 3.41
CA PRO A 371 -8.22 0.37 2.03
C PRO A 371 -8.56 1.86 1.87
N ASP A 372 -9.19 2.48 2.87
CA ASP A 372 -9.46 3.92 2.93
C ASP A 372 -8.24 4.76 3.37
N GLY A 373 -7.10 4.10 3.58
CA GLY A 373 -5.82 4.66 3.98
C GLY A 373 -5.71 5.07 5.44
N ARG A 374 -6.73 4.77 6.28
CA ARG A 374 -6.62 4.95 7.73
C ARG A 374 -5.64 3.94 8.32
N TRP A 375 -5.01 4.36 9.40
CA TRP A 375 -4.14 3.50 10.19
C TRP A 375 -4.83 3.13 11.49
N HIS A 376 -4.82 1.85 11.80
CA HIS A 376 -5.36 1.33 13.03
C HIS A 376 -4.27 0.64 13.84
N ARG A 377 -4.30 0.89 15.15
CA ARG A 377 -3.54 0.12 16.12
C ARG A 377 -4.01 -1.34 16.09
N ASP A 378 -3.08 -2.28 16.07
CA ASP A 378 -3.39 -3.71 15.98
C ASP A 378 -2.47 -4.57 16.87
N GLU A 379 -3.09 -5.54 17.56
CA GLU A 379 -2.43 -6.44 18.50
C GLU A 379 -2.66 -7.88 18.01
N ASN A 380 -1.78 -8.38 17.15
CA ASN A 380 -1.93 -9.70 16.52
C ASN A 380 -0.91 -10.74 17.01
N ALA A 381 -1.27 -12.01 16.79
CA ALA A 381 -0.49 -13.17 17.17
C ALA A 381 0.86 -13.20 16.45
N PHE A 382 0.89 -12.79 15.18
CA PHE A 382 2.05 -13.00 14.33
C PHE A 382 3.24 -12.10 14.70
N VAL A 383 3.03 -10.79 14.90
CA VAL A 383 4.10 -9.89 15.37
C VAL A 383 4.59 -10.33 16.75
N THR A 384 3.67 -10.69 17.64
CA THR A 384 3.98 -11.20 18.99
C THR A 384 4.85 -12.45 18.92
N ALA A 385 4.47 -13.43 18.11
CA ALA A 385 5.19 -14.67 17.91
C ALA A 385 6.59 -14.44 17.30
N GLN A 386 6.72 -13.53 16.35
CA GLN A 386 8.01 -13.17 15.78
C GLN A 386 8.95 -12.50 16.78
N VAL A 387 8.45 -11.66 17.68
CA VAL A 387 9.25 -11.12 18.80
C VAL A 387 9.70 -12.27 19.72
N LEU A 388 8.83 -13.21 20.07
CA LEU A 388 9.22 -14.35 20.92
C LEU A 388 10.29 -15.25 20.29
N ARG A 389 10.37 -15.32 18.96
CA ARG A 389 11.47 -16.02 18.27
C ARG A 389 12.83 -15.35 18.45
N THR A 390 12.88 -14.04 18.72
CA THR A 390 14.12 -13.31 18.97
C THR A 390 14.60 -13.38 20.43
N LEU A 391 13.71 -13.74 21.37
CA LEU A 391 14.01 -13.74 22.81
C LEU A 391 14.56 -15.09 23.31
N LYS A 392 15.50 -15.00 24.25
CA LYS A 392 15.93 -16.08 25.16
C LYS A 392 15.16 -15.93 26.48
N TYR A 393 14.84 -17.03 27.16
CA TYR A 393 14.14 -17.01 28.45
C TYR A 393 15.14 -16.69 29.58
N THR A 394 15.13 -15.45 30.07
CA THR A 394 16.01 -14.95 31.14
C THR A 394 15.15 -14.27 32.22
N PRO A 395 15.68 -13.98 33.42
CA PRO A 395 14.91 -13.25 34.43
C PRO A 395 14.34 -11.91 33.94
N GLN A 396 15.04 -11.22 33.04
CA GLN A 396 14.61 -9.95 32.45
C GLN A 396 13.45 -10.13 31.45
N THR A 397 13.50 -11.18 30.62
CA THR A 397 12.53 -11.39 29.53
C THR A 397 11.33 -12.25 29.95
N ALA A 398 11.48 -13.09 30.97
CA ALA A 398 10.47 -14.06 31.41
C ALA A 398 9.07 -13.44 31.64
N PRO A 399 8.91 -12.30 32.36
CA PRO A 399 7.58 -11.73 32.58
C PRO A 399 6.87 -11.31 31.28
N TYR A 400 7.63 -10.88 30.27
CA TYR A 400 7.10 -10.47 28.97
C TYR A 400 6.79 -11.69 28.10
N ILE A 401 7.65 -12.71 28.14
CA ILE A 401 7.43 -13.98 27.43
C ILE A 401 6.15 -14.65 27.94
N GLU A 402 5.95 -14.76 29.26
CA GLU A 402 4.76 -15.40 29.83
C GLU A 402 3.47 -14.70 29.41
N LYS A 403 3.43 -13.36 29.49
CA LYS A 403 2.27 -12.59 29.02
C LYS A 403 1.99 -12.77 27.54
N ALA A 404 3.04 -12.80 26.71
CA ALA A 404 2.88 -13.02 25.28
C ALA A 404 2.38 -14.45 24.98
N LEU A 405 2.84 -15.46 25.72
CA LEU A 405 2.35 -16.83 25.58
C LEU A 405 0.88 -16.96 25.98
N ASP A 406 0.44 -16.25 27.03
CA ASP A 406 -0.98 -16.18 27.42
C ASP A 406 -1.83 -15.59 26.29
N PHE A 407 -1.34 -14.50 25.66
CA PHE A 407 -1.98 -13.91 24.49
C PHE A 407 -2.09 -14.90 23.33
N LEU A 408 -1.00 -15.62 23.00
CA LEU A 408 -1.00 -16.59 21.89
C LEU A 408 -1.90 -17.80 22.16
N ILE A 409 -2.05 -18.24 23.42
CA ILE A 409 -3.02 -19.29 23.79
C ILE A 409 -4.45 -18.80 23.53
N ALA A 410 -4.76 -17.54 23.86
CA ALA A 410 -6.08 -16.98 23.64
C ALA A 410 -6.45 -16.86 22.15
N CYS A 411 -5.47 -16.94 21.24
CA CYS A 411 -5.68 -17.02 19.79
C CYS A 411 -6.20 -18.38 19.31
N GLU A 412 -6.32 -19.40 20.17
CA GLU A 412 -6.92 -20.68 19.82
C GLU A 412 -8.44 -20.51 19.61
N THR A 413 -8.90 -20.65 18.38
CA THR A 413 -10.32 -20.51 18.01
C THR A 413 -11.12 -21.80 18.20
N ARG A 414 -10.41 -22.92 18.07
CA ARG A 414 -10.88 -24.28 18.37
C ARG A 414 -9.65 -25.13 18.63
N PRO A 415 -9.77 -26.30 19.29
CA PRO A 415 -8.62 -27.13 19.63
C PRO A 415 -7.65 -27.30 18.47
N PHE A 416 -6.39 -26.94 18.71
CA PHE A 416 -5.25 -27.02 17.80
C PHE A 416 -5.31 -26.11 16.55
N HIS A 417 -6.13 -25.07 16.57
CA HIS A 417 -6.28 -24.11 15.48
C HIS A 417 -6.18 -22.68 16.00
N PHE A 418 -5.13 -21.99 15.56
CA PHE A 418 -4.87 -20.62 15.99
C PHE A 418 -5.15 -19.64 14.86
N SER A 419 -5.62 -18.46 15.23
CA SER A 419 -5.87 -17.34 14.32
C SER A 419 -5.09 -16.09 14.70
N PHE A 420 -5.15 -15.11 13.82
CA PHE A 420 -4.40 -13.87 13.91
C PHE A 420 -4.71 -13.05 15.17
N TRP A 421 -5.90 -13.20 15.75
CA TRP A 421 -6.32 -12.59 17.02
C TRP A 421 -7.06 -13.58 17.93
N PRO A 422 -7.10 -13.32 19.25
CA PRO A 422 -8.07 -13.95 20.14
C PRO A 422 -9.51 -13.64 19.73
N THR A 423 -10.42 -14.61 19.86
CA THR A 423 -11.85 -14.41 19.53
C THR A 423 -12.47 -13.25 20.31
N ALA A 424 -12.10 -13.09 21.58
CA ALA A 424 -12.59 -12.01 22.44
C ALA A 424 -11.94 -10.64 22.17
N ALA A 425 -10.88 -10.59 21.37
CA ALA A 425 -10.11 -9.38 21.07
C ALA A 425 -10.13 -9.05 19.56
N HIS A 426 -11.20 -9.46 18.87
CA HIS A 426 -11.39 -9.16 17.45
C HIS A 426 -11.36 -7.65 17.18
N PRO A 427 -10.56 -7.14 16.23
CA PRO A 427 -10.43 -5.70 16.04
C PRO A 427 -11.71 -5.04 15.52
N ALA A 428 -12.10 -3.93 16.15
CA ALA A 428 -13.30 -3.18 15.77
C ALA A 428 -13.27 -2.67 14.32
N TRP A 429 -12.08 -2.37 13.79
CA TRP A 429 -11.90 -1.86 12.42
C TRP A 429 -12.19 -2.91 11.33
N MET A 430 -12.22 -4.21 11.66
CA MET A 430 -12.68 -5.25 10.72
C MET A 430 -14.20 -5.42 10.71
N ALA A 431 -14.93 -4.73 11.59
CA ALA A 431 -16.36 -4.89 11.79
C ALA A 431 -16.72 -6.39 11.93
N ASN A 432 -17.54 -6.93 11.01
CA ASN A 432 -18.02 -8.31 11.03
C ASN A 432 -17.19 -9.28 10.18
N GLN A 433 -16.13 -8.80 9.51
CA GLN A 433 -15.20 -9.69 8.80
C GLN A 433 -14.35 -10.43 9.84
N SER A 434 -13.95 -11.67 9.57
CA SER A 434 -13.01 -12.41 10.42
C SER A 434 -11.98 -13.15 9.57
N ILE A 435 -10.78 -13.30 10.14
CA ILE A 435 -9.73 -14.14 9.57
C ILE A 435 -9.84 -15.50 10.28
N CYS A 436 -10.05 -16.56 9.51
CA CYS A 436 -10.12 -17.91 10.07
C CYS A 436 -8.73 -18.37 10.54
N ALA A 437 -8.70 -19.43 11.35
CA ALA A 437 -7.44 -20.10 11.63
C ALA A 437 -6.72 -20.51 10.34
N ASP A 438 -5.40 -20.45 10.40
CA ASP A 438 -4.52 -20.76 9.27
C ASP A 438 -3.30 -21.57 9.72
N ILE A 439 -2.60 -22.15 8.74
CA ILE A 439 -1.43 -22.99 8.97
C ILE A 439 -0.25 -22.18 9.51
N ASP A 440 -0.17 -20.89 9.20
CA ASP A 440 0.94 -20.03 9.56
C ASP A 440 0.93 -19.74 11.06
N ASP A 441 -0.17 -19.16 11.54
CA ASP A 441 -0.45 -18.87 12.94
C ASP A 441 -0.39 -20.16 13.76
N THR A 442 -1.05 -21.21 13.29
CA THR A 442 -1.05 -22.51 13.99
C THR A 442 0.36 -23.07 14.13
N ALA A 443 1.17 -23.01 13.08
CA ALA A 443 2.54 -23.55 13.13
C ALA A 443 3.45 -22.74 14.04
N ILE A 444 3.46 -21.41 13.90
CA ILE A 444 4.35 -20.54 14.66
C ILE A 444 3.98 -20.51 16.15
N ILE A 445 2.68 -20.45 16.48
CA ILE A 445 2.22 -20.42 17.87
C ILE A 445 2.52 -21.74 18.55
N THR A 446 2.18 -22.88 17.92
CA THR A 446 2.44 -24.20 18.50
C THR A 446 3.92 -24.43 18.75
N GLU A 447 4.80 -23.99 17.84
CA GLU A 447 6.25 -24.07 18.04
C GLU A 447 6.69 -23.30 19.28
N LEU A 448 6.21 -22.08 19.47
CA LEU A 448 6.58 -21.24 20.60
C LEU A 448 6.00 -21.75 21.93
N LEU A 449 4.75 -22.17 21.94
CA LEU A 449 4.13 -22.78 23.12
C LEU A 449 4.91 -24.02 23.55
N TYR A 450 5.38 -24.84 22.60
CA TYR A 450 6.22 -25.99 22.93
C TYR A 450 7.62 -25.57 23.39
N LYS A 451 8.28 -24.66 22.67
CA LYS A 451 9.62 -24.13 22.99
C LYS A 451 9.71 -23.60 24.43
N PHE A 452 8.66 -22.94 24.90
CA PHE A 452 8.58 -22.38 26.25
C PHE A 452 7.82 -23.26 27.26
N GLY A 453 7.55 -24.53 26.92
CA GLY A 453 7.02 -25.51 27.87
C GLY A 453 5.53 -25.33 28.25
N ARG A 454 4.75 -24.56 27.48
CA ARG A 454 3.33 -24.34 27.71
C ARG A 454 2.45 -25.49 27.21
N ILE A 455 2.92 -26.27 26.25
CA ILE A 455 2.24 -27.47 25.76
C ILE A 455 3.16 -28.69 25.76
N SER A 456 2.56 -29.87 25.87
CA SER A 456 3.23 -31.15 25.83
C SER A 456 3.55 -31.63 24.41
N LEU A 457 4.45 -32.60 24.29
CA LEU A 457 4.72 -33.31 23.03
C LEU A 457 3.45 -34.00 22.47
N ALA A 458 2.52 -34.42 23.32
CA ALA A 458 1.25 -35.01 22.89
C ALA A 458 0.37 -33.98 22.17
N GLN A 459 0.27 -32.77 22.70
CA GLN A 459 -0.46 -31.66 22.05
C GLN A 459 0.22 -31.22 20.76
N LEU A 460 1.56 -31.15 20.73
CA LEU A 460 2.32 -30.91 19.49
C LEU A 460 1.98 -31.93 18.39
N ARG A 461 1.94 -33.22 18.73
CA ARG A 461 1.55 -34.30 17.80
C ARG A 461 0.12 -34.15 17.32
N GLN A 462 -0.81 -33.78 18.20
CA GLN A 462 -2.21 -33.54 17.85
C GLN A 462 -2.33 -32.38 16.87
N THR A 463 -1.68 -31.23 17.13
CA THR A 463 -1.70 -30.10 16.19
C THR A 463 -1.22 -30.50 14.81
N VAL A 464 -0.08 -31.18 14.71
CA VAL A 464 0.44 -31.66 13.41
C VAL A 464 -0.54 -32.63 12.73
N ALA A 465 -1.20 -33.51 13.49
CA ALA A 465 -2.22 -34.40 12.94
C ALA A 465 -3.42 -33.63 12.36
N HIS A 466 -3.87 -32.56 13.03
CA HIS A 466 -4.93 -31.69 12.52
C HIS A 466 -4.49 -30.91 11.27
N MET A 467 -3.26 -30.39 11.24
CA MET A 467 -2.72 -29.69 10.06
C MET A 467 -2.71 -30.56 8.80
N ASN A 468 -2.50 -31.88 8.93
CA ASN A 468 -2.46 -32.81 7.79
C ASN A 468 -3.75 -32.82 6.96
N ALA A 469 -4.89 -32.39 7.50
CA ALA A 469 -6.14 -32.27 6.75
C ALA A 469 -6.08 -31.22 5.63
N TYR A 470 -5.18 -30.24 5.75
CA TYR A 470 -5.06 -29.06 4.88
C TYR A 470 -3.86 -29.15 3.92
N GLN A 471 -3.49 -30.37 3.56
CA GLN A 471 -2.40 -30.64 2.63
C GLN A 471 -2.84 -30.61 1.18
N VAL A 472 -1.97 -30.09 0.32
CA VAL A 472 -2.11 -30.15 -1.13
C VAL A 472 -2.13 -31.60 -1.58
N ARG A 473 -3.27 -32.02 -2.14
CA ARG A 473 -3.47 -33.41 -2.57
C ARG A 473 -3.00 -33.67 -3.99
N ARG A 474 -3.01 -32.64 -4.85
CA ARG A 474 -2.69 -32.76 -6.27
C ARG A 474 -1.98 -31.52 -6.79
N VAL A 475 -0.92 -31.75 -7.56
CA VAL A 475 -0.23 -30.73 -8.36
C VAL A 475 -0.19 -31.22 -9.81
N ASP A 476 -0.64 -30.39 -10.76
CA ASP A 476 -0.61 -30.70 -12.18
C ASP A 476 0.09 -29.56 -12.94
N PRO A 477 1.36 -29.73 -13.35
CA PRO A 477 2.15 -28.69 -14.01
C PRO A 477 1.56 -28.14 -15.32
N ARG A 478 0.56 -28.82 -15.88
CA ARG A 478 -0.12 -28.41 -17.12
C ARG A 478 -1.19 -27.34 -16.88
N LEU A 479 -1.60 -27.11 -15.63
CA LEU A 479 -2.63 -26.15 -15.29
C LEU A 479 -2.09 -24.72 -15.28
N ALA A 480 -2.96 -23.77 -15.63
CA ALA A 480 -2.60 -22.36 -15.83
C ALA A 480 -2.20 -21.63 -14.54
N ALA A 481 -2.69 -22.06 -13.37
CA ALA A 481 -2.36 -21.40 -12.11
C ALA A 481 -0.87 -21.55 -11.80
N VAL A 482 -0.22 -20.42 -11.53
CA VAL A 482 1.23 -20.28 -11.37
C VAL A 482 1.80 -21.20 -10.29
N GLN A 483 1.06 -21.43 -9.21
CA GLN A 483 1.47 -22.27 -8.09
C GLN A 483 1.74 -23.72 -8.49
N HIS A 484 1.12 -24.24 -9.56
CA HIS A 484 1.41 -25.60 -10.06
C HIS A 484 2.84 -25.78 -10.60
N GLN A 485 3.56 -24.68 -10.88
CA GLN A 485 4.92 -24.74 -11.40
C GLN A 485 5.97 -25.08 -10.34
N TRP A 486 5.65 -24.85 -9.06
CA TRP A 486 6.59 -25.03 -7.95
C TRP A 486 6.02 -25.74 -6.72
N ALA A 487 4.69 -25.89 -6.60
CA ALA A 487 4.04 -26.61 -5.52
C ALA A 487 4.44 -28.10 -5.49
N GLU A 488 4.34 -28.71 -4.32
CA GLU A 488 4.49 -30.15 -4.11
C GLU A 488 3.27 -30.70 -3.40
N CYS A 489 2.90 -31.95 -3.67
CA CYS A 489 1.89 -32.62 -2.84
C CYS A 489 2.39 -32.72 -1.40
N GLN A 490 1.47 -32.71 -0.44
CA GLN A 490 1.72 -32.77 1.00
C GLN A 490 2.42 -31.53 1.59
N SER A 491 2.62 -30.46 0.83
CA SER A 491 2.74 -29.12 1.41
C SER A 491 1.37 -28.65 1.91
N PHE A 492 1.31 -27.56 2.66
CA PHE A 492 0.09 -27.06 3.26
C PHE A 492 -0.49 -25.86 2.51
N HIS A 493 -1.81 -25.83 2.37
CA HIS A 493 -2.54 -24.60 2.03
C HIS A 493 -2.39 -23.58 3.17
N THR A 494 -2.49 -22.28 2.88
CA THR A 494 -2.45 -21.26 3.94
C THR A 494 -3.64 -21.39 4.87
N TRP A 495 -4.86 -21.34 4.33
CA TRP A 495 -6.08 -21.32 5.12
C TRP A 495 -6.52 -22.72 5.55
N MET A 496 -6.92 -22.87 6.82
CA MET A 496 -7.46 -24.14 7.34
C MET A 496 -8.97 -24.25 7.03
N LYS A 497 -9.28 -24.24 5.74
CA LYS A 497 -10.65 -24.32 5.17
C LYS A 497 -10.76 -25.50 4.21
N ASP A 498 -11.99 -25.87 3.89
CA ASP A 498 -12.28 -26.98 2.97
C ASP A 498 -12.05 -26.60 1.49
N ASP A 499 -11.98 -25.30 1.18
CA ASP A 499 -11.66 -24.80 -0.15
C ASP A 499 -10.16 -24.94 -0.44
N ASN A 500 -9.76 -26.15 -0.85
CA ASN A 500 -8.37 -26.51 -1.19
C ASN A 500 -7.89 -25.87 -2.51
N ASP A 501 -7.94 -24.54 -2.59
CA ASP A 501 -7.46 -23.79 -3.74
C ASP A 501 -5.93 -23.64 -3.69
N ILE A 502 -5.25 -24.15 -4.70
CA ILE A 502 -3.79 -24.08 -4.81
C ILE A 502 -3.27 -22.63 -4.93
N ARG A 503 -4.13 -21.67 -5.30
CA ARG A 503 -3.78 -20.24 -5.30
C ARG A 503 -3.51 -19.68 -3.90
N GLN A 504 -3.89 -20.43 -2.86
CA GLN A 504 -3.67 -20.09 -1.46
C GLN A 504 -2.39 -20.72 -0.89
N LEU A 505 -1.41 -21.13 -1.71
CA LEU A 505 -0.09 -21.54 -1.20
C LEU A 505 0.82 -20.34 -0.95
N ASP A 506 1.57 -20.43 0.14
CA ASP A 506 2.58 -19.45 0.52
C ASP A 506 3.84 -20.16 1.06
N CYS A 507 5.00 -19.76 0.54
CA CYS A 507 6.29 -20.34 0.90
C CYS A 507 6.74 -19.99 2.33
N CYS A 508 6.36 -18.82 2.85
CA CYS A 508 6.69 -18.43 4.21
C CYS A 508 5.83 -19.23 5.22
N VAL A 509 4.54 -19.39 4.93
CA VAL A 509 3.64 -20.26 5.71
C VAL A 509 4.19 -21.67 5.83
N ASN A 510 4.58 -22.27 4.70
CA ASN A 510 5.17 -23.60 4.68
C ASN A 510 6.55 -23.65 5.34
N THR A 511 7.30 -22.55 5.37
CA THR A 511 8.55 -22.46 6.16
C THR A 511 8.25 -22.55 7.66
N ASN A 512 7.19 -21.89 8.15
CA ASN A 512 6.76 -22.00 9.55
C ASN A 512 6.24 -23.40 9.89
N ALA A 513 5.48 -24.04 8.99
CA ALA A 513 5.09 -25.45 9.15
C ALA A 513 6.31 -26.38 9.19
N LEU A 514 7.32 -26.16 8.33
CA LEU A 514 8.56 -26.93 8.32
C LEU A 514 9.34 -26.82 9.63
N ILE A 515 9.38 -25.64 10.25
CA ILE A 515 9.99 -25.43 11.57
C ILE A 515 9.28 -26.30 12.62
N LEU A 516 7.94 -26.28 12.65
CA LEU A 516 7.17 -27.09 13.59
C LEU A 516 7.42 -28.60 13.39
N LEU A 517 7.41 -29.06 12.13
CA LEU A 517 7.71 -30.45 11.79
C LEU A 517 9.14 -30.84 12.19
N ASN A 518 10.10 -29.91 12.09
CA ASN A 518 11.47 -30.15 12.55
C ASN A 518 11.56 -30.32 14.06
N THR A 519 10.81 -29.51 14.83
CA THR A 519 10.68 -29.67 16.28
C THR A 519 10.13 -31.06 16.61
N LEU A 520 9.06 -31.50 15.96
CA LEU A 520 8.50 -32.84 16.18
C LEU A 520 9.50 -33.96 15.80
N LYS A 521 10.22 -33.80 14.69
CA LYS A 521 11.26 -34.74 14.25
C LYS A 521 12.38 -34.85 15.29
N ALA A 522 12.83 -33.73 15.85
CA ALA A 522 13.90 -33.74 16.87
C ALA A 522 13.50 -34.53 18.12
N GLU A 523 12.23 -34.46 18.52
CA GLU A 523 11.68 -35.13 19.70
C GLU A 523 11.36 -36.61 19.48
N THR A 524 11.01 -36.99 18.25
CA THR A 524 10.47 -38.33 17.97
C THR A 524 11.34 -39.20 17.08
N GLY A 525 12.33 -38.60 16.40
CA GLY A 525 13.11 -39.24 15.34
C GLY A 525 12.33 -39.48 14.04
N VAL A 526 11.02 -39.22 13.99
CA VAL A 526 10.17 -39.50 12.84
C VAL A 526 10.15 -38.31 11.87
N VAL A 527 10.41 -38.60 10.59
CA VAL A 527 10.32 -37.61 9.51
C VAL A 527 8.95 -37.70 8.85
N ALA A 528 8.09 -36.70 9.05
CA ALA A 528 6.81 -36.61 8.36
C ALA A 528 7.02 -36.41 6.85
N PRO A 529 6.21 -37.02 5.96
CA PRO A 529 6.34 -36.83 4.51
C PRO A 529 6.34 -35.36 4.07
N ALA A 530 5.49 -34.54 4.69
CA ALA A 530 5.41 -33.10 4.45
C ALA A 530 6.75 -32.37 4.66
N TYR A 531 7.60 -32.83 5.59
CA TYR A 531 8.91 -32.23 5.86
C TYR A 531 9.79 -32.21 4.60
N LEU A 532 9.89 -33.35 3.92
CA LEU A 532 10.70 -33.49 2.71
C LEU A 532 10.06 -32.77 1.53
N ARG A 533 8.73 -32.81 1.42
CA ARG A 533 7.98 -32.16 0.34
C ARG A 533 8.05 -30.64 0.40
N ILE A 534 7.99 -30.06 1.59
CA ILE A 534 8.16 -28.62 1.77
C ILE A 534 9.59 -28.20 1.38
N LEU A 535 10.63 -28.93 1.82
CA LEU A 535 12.00 -28.63 1.39
C LEU A 535 12.16 -28.63 -0.13
N GLN A 536 11.56 -29.62 -0.81
CA GLN A 536 11.55 -29.70 -2.27
C GLN A 536 10.79 -28.51 -2.89
N MET A 537 9.60 -28.19 -2.37
CA MET A 537 8.78 -27.07 -2.81
C MET A 537 9.52 -25.73 -2.73
N LEU A 538 10.18 -25.44 -1.60
CA LEU A 538 10.89 -24.18 -1.39
C LEU A 538 12.08 -24.03 -2.37
N ASN A 539 12.80 -25.12 -2.65
CA ASN A 539 13.87 -25.12 -3.65
C ASN A 539 13.32 -24.92 -5.07
N ARG A 540 12.22 -25.60 -5.44
CA ARG A 540 11.57 -25.40 -6.75
C ARG A 540 11.04 -23.98 -6.92
N ALA A 541 10.49 -23.39 -5.86
CA ALA A 541 9.96 -22.04 -5.86
C ALA A 541 11.05 -21.00 -6.20
N VAL A 542 12.21 -21.06 -5.54
CA VAL A 542 13.32 -20.13 -5.84
C VAL A 542 13.95 -20.37 -7.22
N GLN A 543 14.01 -21.62 -7.67
CA GLN A 543 14.45 -21.94 -9.04
C GLN A 543 13.50 -21.38 -10.09
N TRP A 544 12.19 -21.53 -9.86
CA TRP A 544 11.14 -21.06 -10.77
C TRP A 544 11.07 -19.52 -10.84
N CYS A 545 11.19 -18.82 -9.70
CA CYS A 545 11.16 -17.35 -9.71
C CYS A 545 12.41 -16.75 -10.35
N GLY A 546 13.56 -17.42 -10.22
CA GLY A 546 14.84 -16.95 -10.74
C GLY A 546 15.16 -15.54 -10.23
N LYS A 547 15.46 -14.62 -11.15
CA LYS A 547 15.75 -13.20 -10.83
C LYS A 547 14.53 -12.27 -10.93
N HIS A 548 13.35 -12.81 -11.24
CA HIS A 548 12.16 -12.00 -11.50
C HIS A 548 11.43 -11.68 -10.19
N TYR A 549 11.42 -10.39 -9.83
CA TYR A 549 10.73 -9.93 -8.62
C TYR A 549 9.23 -10.25 -8.65
N ASP A 550 8.57 -10.05 -9.79
CA ASP A 550 7.13 -10.30 -9.92
C ASP A 550 6.79 -11.73 -9.50
N ARG A 551 7.56 -12.71 -10.00
CA ARG A 551 7.42 -14.13 -9.61
C ARG A 551 7.73 -14.33 -8.14
N LEU A 552 8.81 -13.77 -7.62
CA LEU A 552 9.15 -13.86 -6.19
C LEU A 552 8.02 -13.35 -5.30
N SER A 553 7.39 -12.22 -5.67
CA SER A 553 6.29 -11.63 -4.90
C SER A 553 5.03 -12.53 -4.85
N THR A 554 4.86 -13.43 -5.83
CA THR A 554 3.77 -14.42 -5.84
C THR A 554 4.05 -15.66 -4.99
N LEU A 555 5.30 -15.88 -4.55
CA LEU A 555 5.64 -17.00 -3.67
C LEU A 555 5.17 -16.78 -2.24
N THR A 556 4.95 -15.52 -1.85
CA THR A 556 4.51 -15.12 -0.52
C THR A 556 3.34 -14.12 -0.63
N PRO A 557 2.17 -14.55 -1.14
CA PRO A 557 1.04 -13.65 -1.40
C PRO A 557 0.59 -12.85 -0.17
N TYR A 558 0.76 -13.39 1.04
CA TYR A 558 0.33 -12.75 2.28
C TYR A 558 1.43 -11.96 2.99
N TYR A 559 2.67 -11.99 2.48
CA TYR A 559 3.78 -11.19 3.00
C TYR A 559 4.08 -10.02 2.06
N ALA A 560 4.23 -8.84 2.64
CA ALA A 560 4.44 -7.62 1.87
C ALA A 560 5.89 -7.48 1.35
N HIS A 561 6.83 -8.25 1.92
CA HIS A 561 8.24 -8.15 1.58
C HIS A 561 8.97 -9.52 1.66
N PRO A 562 9.77 -9.93 0.65
CA PRO A 562 10.48 -11.22 0.66
C PRO A 562 11.46 -11.43 1.83
N HIS A 563 11.94 -10.32 2.41
CA HIS A 563 12.75 -10.35 3.63
C HIS A 563 12.07 -11.09 4.79
N GLU A 564 10.74 -11.01 4.92
CA GLU A 564 10.02 -11.71 5.99
C GLU A 564 10.16 -13.23 5.84
N TRP A 565 10.05 -13.74 4.61
CA TRP A 565 10.31 -15.15 4.32
C TRP A 565 11.76 -15.54 4.59
N ARG A 566 12.71 -14.68 4.21
CA ARG A 566 14.12 -14.89 4.53
C ARG A 566 14.37 -14.98 6.05
N VAL A 567 13.75 -14.10 6.85
CA VAL A 567 13.88 -14.14 8.32
C VAL A 567 13.38 -15.47 8.87
N ALA A 568 12.25 -15.98 8.38
CA ALA A 568 11.74 -17.30 8.76
C ALA A 568 12.70 -18.44 8.36
N LEU A 569 13.30 -18.37 7.16
CA LEU A 569 14.29 -19.36 6.69
C LEU A 569 15.58 -19.33 7.52
N GLU A 570 16.07 -18.14 7.86
CA GLU A 570 17.26 -17.98 8.72
C GLU A 570 17.02 -18.55 10.11
N TYR A 571 15.84 -18.30 10.67
CA TYR A 571 15.40 -18.93 11.91
C TYR A 571 15.32 -20.45 11.78
N ALA A 572 14.72 -20.97 10.70
CA ALA A 572 14.65 -22.41 10.43
C ALA A 572 16.04 -23.06 10.35
N ARG A 573 17.00 -22.40 9.68
CA ARG A 573 18.41 -22.86 9.65
C ARG A 573 19.01 -22.94 11.06
N GLN A 574 18.78 -21.92 11.90
CA GLN A 574 19.25 -21.91 13.29
C GLN A 574 18.60 -23.00 14.15
N ARG A 575 17.39 -23.44 13.80
CA ARG A 575 16.70 -24.58 14.44
C ARG A 575 17.14 -25.94 13.88
N GLY A 576 18.19 -25.99 13.06
CA GLY A 576 18.81 -27.24 12.60
C GLY A 576 18.30 -27.74 11.24
N ILE A 577 17.88 -26.84 10.35
CA ILE A 577 17.47 -27.17 8.97
C ILE A 577 18.47 -26.58 7.96
N PRO A 578 19.71 -27.10 7.86
CA PRO A 578 20.76 -26.54 7.01
C PRO A 578 20.45 -26.58 5.50
N GLN A 579 19.54 -27.47 5.08
CA GLN A 579 19.09 -27.64 3.68
C GLN A 579 18.45 -26.38 3.09
N LEU A 580 18.09 -25.40 3.92
CA LEU A 580 17.50 -24.13 3.49
C LEU A 580 18.53 -23.08 3.04
N THR A 581 19.84 -23.36 3.19
CA THR A 581 20.91 -22.42 2.80
C THR A 581 20.79 -21.93 1.35
N PRO A 582 20.54 -22.78 0.33
CA PRO A 582 20.35 -22.31 -1.04
C PRO A 582 19.17 -21.35 -1.22
N VAL A 583 18.08 -21.56 -0.46
CA VAL A 583 16.89 -20.71 -0.49
C VAL A 583 17.20 -19.36 0.17
N ILE A 584 17.91 -19.36 1.30
CA ILE A 584 18.38 -18.13 1.97
C ILE A 584 19.30 -17.32 1.04
N ASP A 585 20.23 -17.99 0.37
CA ASP A 585 21.19 -17.35 -0.55
C ASP A 585 20.49 -16.76 -1.78
N ALA A 586 19.45 -17.43 -2.31
CA ALA A 586 18.62 -16.88 -3.38
C ALA A 586 17.89 -15.59 -2.94
N LEU A 587 17.58 -15.48 -1.65
CA LEU A 587 16.98 -14.28 -1.05
C LEU A 587 18.01 -13.26 -0.55
N ALA A 588 19.31 -13.51 -0.76
CA ALA A 588 20.40 -12.71 -0.20
C ALA A 588 20.29 -11.21 -0.55
N ARG A 589 19.81 -10.89 -1.74
CA ARG A 589 19.75 -9.53 -2.27
C ARG A 589 18.44 -8.80 -1.96
N TRP A 590 17.43 -9.50 -1.44
CA TRP A 590 16.10 -8.95 -1.14
C TRP A 590 15.97 -8.55 0.34
N GLN A 591 17.05 -8.02 0.91
CA GLN A 591 17.09 -7.56 2.29
C GLN A 591 16.58 -6.13 2.41
N ARG A 592 16.16 -5.79 3.62
CA ARG A 592 15.82 -4.43 4.00
C ARG A 592 17.09 -3.66 4.39
N PRO A 593 17.16 -2.34 4.14
CA PRO A 593 18.21 -1.48 4.71
C PRO A 593 18.20 -1.52 6.24
N ALA A 594 19.40 -1.59 6.85
CA ALA A 594 19.57 -1.80 8.29
C ALA A 594 19.09 -0.64 9.17
N ASP A 595 19.07 0.59 8.62
CA ASP A 595 18.71 1.83 9.31
C ASP A 595 17.19 2.00 9.52
N ARG A 596 16.38 1.10 8.96
CA ARG A 596 14.93 1.23 9.04
C ARG A 596 14.43 0.68 10.37
N LEU A 597 13.50 1.37 11.03
CA LEU A 597 12.82 0.85 12.22
C LEU A 597 11.53 0.10 11.84
N GLU A 598 10.83 0.60 10.83
CA GLU A 598 9.54 0.06 10.39
C GLU A 598 9.62 -0.46 8.95
N SER A 599 8.95 -1.58 8.69
CA SER A 599 8.81 -2.17 7.36
C SER A 599 7.43 -2.77 7.14
N PRO A 600 6.98 -2.85 5.87
CA PRO A 600 5.87 -3.72 5.47
C PRO A 600 6.12 -5.17 5.90
N LEU A 601 5.15 -5.77 6.59
CA LEU A 601 5.24 -7.14 7.10
C LEU A 601 4.31 -8.07 6.32
N TYR A 602 3.00 -7.89 6.49
CA TYR A 602 1.96 -8.72 5.86
C TYR A 602 1.02 -7.85 5.05
N ARG A 603 0.29 -8.51 4.15
CA ARG A 603 -0.77 -7.92 3.36
C ARG A 603 -1.90 -8.90 3.17
N ARG A 604 -3.09 -8.37 2.91
CA ARG A 604 -4.15 -9.20 2.32
C ARG A 604 -3.75 -9.54 0.87
N HIS A 605 -4.27 -10.64 0.33
CA HIS A 605 -3.95 -11.11 -1.03
C HIS A 605 -4.20 -10.06 -2.13
N ASP A 606 -5.09 -9.10 -1.91
CA ASP A 606 -5.37 -7.99 -2.82
C ASP A 606 -4.47 -6.76 -2.59
N GLY A 607 -3.55 -6.81 -1.62
CA GLY A 607 -2.63 -5.74 -1.26
C GLY A 607 -3.26 -4.52 -0.57
N ARG A 608 -4.58 -4.52 -0.34
CA ARG A 608 -5.29 -3.35 0.17
C ARG A 608 -5.13 -3.12 1.66
N PHE A 609 -4.84 -4.18 2.40
CA PHE A 609 -4.46 -4.11 3.81
C PHE A 609 -2.95 -4.31 3.92
N LEU A 610 -2.30 -3.49 4.73
CA LEU A 610 -0.85 -3.57 4.95
C LEU A 610 -0.53 -3.45 6.43
N TRP A 611 0.17 -4.45 6.97
CA TRP A 611 0.65 -4.42 8.35
C TRP A 611 2.10 -3.96 8.42
N THR A 612 2.40 -3.21 9.48
CA THR A 612 3.74 -2.77 9.84
C THR A 612 3.96 -2.88 11.35
N SER A 613 5.21 -2.92 11.78
CA SER A 613 5.56 -2.78 13.20
C SER A 613 6.89 -2.05 13.33
N ALA A 614 6.90 -1.02 14.18
CA ALA A 614 8.12 -0.29 14.53
C ALA A 614 8.93 -1.01 15.63
N CYS A 615 8.32 -1.94 16.39
CA CYS A 615 9.01 -2.64 17.48
C CYS A 615 9.75 -3.90 17.02
N LEU A 616 9.27 -4.57 15.97
CA LEU A 616 9.79 -5.88 15.55
C LEU A 616 11.24 -5.84 15.04
N ASN A 617 11.59 -4.86 14.21
CA ASN A 617 12.95 -4.81 13.65
C ASN A 617 14.04 -4.51 14.69
N PRO A 618 13.83 -3.60 15.67
CA PRO A 618 14.75 -3.47 16.81
C PRO A 618 15.04 -4.78 17.54
N PHE A 619 14.02 -5.62 17.80
CA PHE A 619 14.22 -6.94 18.40
C PHE A 619 15.07 -7.87 17.52
N ARG A 620 14.82 -7.89 16.21
CA ARG A 620 15.62 -8.67 15.24
C ARG A 620 17.08 -8.22 15.21
N SER A 621 17.33 -6.91 15.21
CA SER A 621 18.68 -6.33 15.22
C SER A 621 19.44 -6.75 16.48
N LEU A 622 18.84 -6.62 17.66
CA LEU A 622 19.47 -7.05 18.93
C LEU A 622 19.83 -8.53 18.95
N ALA A 623 18.91 -9.39 18.49
CA ALA A 623 19.16 -10.83 18.43
C ALA A 623 20.30 -11.19 17.48
N HIS A 624 20.56 -10.38 16.44
CA HIS A 624 21.68 -10.59 15.52
C HIS A 624 23.02 -10.15 16.13
N THR A 625 23.05 -9.00 16.82
CA THR A 625 24.26 -8.48 17.48
C THR A 625 24.77 -9.41 18.57
N HIS A 626 23.91 -9.84 19.50
CA HIS A 626 24.32 -10.74 20.58
C HIS A 626 24.86 -12.08 20.08
N ARG A 627 24.36 -12.57 18.95
CA ARG A 627 24.90 -13.80 18.33
C ARG A 627 26.28 -13.60 17.74
N THR A 628 26.56 -12.41 17.24
CA THR A 628 27.84 -12.08 16.63
C THR A 628 28.90 -11.95 17.72
N GLU A 629 28.58 -11.30 18.84
CA GLU A 629 29.41 -11.26 20.06
C GLU A 629 29.67 -12.67 20.63
N ASP A 630 28.63 -13.48 20.85
CA ASP A 630 28.75 -14.88 21.30
C ASP A 630 29.64 -15.70 20.35
N SER A 631 29.67 -15.40 19.05
CA SER A 631 30.52 -16.11 18.06
C SER A 631 31.98 -15.62 18.02
N TYR A 632 32.25 -14.38 18.41
CA TYR A 632 33.60 -13.84 18.47
C TYR A 632 34.33 -14.27 19.75
N GLU A 633 33.64 -14.40 20.88
CA GLU A 633 34.23 -14.91 22.13
C GLU A 633 34.70 -16.37 22.01
N TYR A 634 34.10 -17.17 21.12
CA TYR A 634 34.48 -18.57 20.88
C TYR A 634 35.55 -18.78 19.79
N LEU A 635 35.96 -17.73 19.07
CA LEU A 635 37.05 -17.79 18.08
C LEU A 635 38.40 -17.32 18.65
N SER A 636 38.45 -16.92 19.91
CA SER A 636 39.66 -16.58 20.64
C SER A 636 39.91 -17.55 21.81
N GLN A 637 40.12 -18.84 21.50
CA GLN A 637 40.83 -19.78 22.38
C GLN A 637 41.68 -20.74 21.55
#